data_AF-A0A4U3M6W7-F1
#
_entry.id   AF-A0A4U3M6W7-F1
#
_cell.length_a   1.000
_cell.length_b   1.000
_cell.length_c   1.000
_cell.angle_alpha   90.00
_cell.angle_beta   90.00
_cell.angle_gamma   90.00
#
_symmetry.space_group_name_H-M   'P 1'
#
loop_
_entity.id
_entity.type
_entity.pdbx_description
1 polymer ?
#
loop_
_entity_poly.entity_id
_entity_poly.type
_entity_poly.pdbx_seq_one_letter_code
_entity_poly.pdbx_strand_id
1 'polypeptide(L)'
;MVLLMRRLIAAVCGVVLGVVAFAQPAHAVNQYTTIGNVQKPAACNNHGVMPAGGWLANKSCGYVMGTAIAGTRFDVHTTTSNNFHFGRWRAGDGSNFCAFLVPGALDTSHSTSVAASCSDDTSERLSHRRTFGRDFDAAPHTGNGAIIVSINPSACTGYYNYFTDSTYAGGSLHDPVGFTLPASGGYRYSTNDLGAAMIRVDALGETIWLFVARSCIASQLPGNLNNEND
;
A
#
# COMPACT_ATOMS: atom_id res chain seq x y z
N MET A 1 -1.97 -47.79 -45.76
CA MET A 1 -2.27 -46.43 -45.26
C MET A 1 -3.18 -46.47 -44.02
N VAL A 2 -2.86 -47.28 -42.99
CA VAL A 2 -3.71 -47.48 -41.78
C VAL A 2 -2.87 -47.60 -40.49
N LEU A 3 -1.57 -47.27 -40.53
CA LEU A 3 -0.66 -47.46 -39.38
C LEU A 3 -0.03 -46.17 -38.83
N LEU A 4 -0.22 -45.01 -39.49
CA LEU A 4 0.32 -43.73 -39.01
C LEU A 4 -0.66 -42.89 -38.17
N MET A 5 -1.92 -43.32 -38.01
CA MET A 5 -2.96 -42.50 -37.39
C MET A 5 -3.27 -42.83 -35.92
N ARG A 6 -2.53 -43.78 -35.31
CA ARG A 6 -2.74 -44.19 -33.91
C ARG A 6 -1.75 -43.60 -32.90
N ARG A 7 -0.70 -42.89 -33.36
CA ARG A 7 0.32 -42.31 -32.46
C ARG A 7 0.15 -40.81 -32.19
N LEU A 8 -0.85 -40.16 -32.79
CA LEU A 8 -1.10 -38.72 -32.64
C LEU A 8 -2.21 -38.36 -31.64
N ILE A 9 -2.91 -39.35 -31.05
CA ILE A 9 -4.01 -39.09 -30.10
C ILE A 9 -3.58 -39.27 -28.63
N ALA A 10 -2.42 -39.87 -28.36
CA ALA A 10 -1.95 -40.11 -26.98
C ALA A 10 -1.13 -38.96 -26.38
N ALA A 11 -0.83 -37.89 -27.14
CA ALA A 11 0.04 -36.80 -26.70
C ALA A 11 -0.70 -35.49 -26.32
N VAL A 12 -2.02 -35.45 -26.43
CA VAL A 12 -2.82 -34.23 -26.14
C VAL A 12 -3.50 -34.29 -24.76
N CYS A 13 -3.66 -35.47 -24.16
CA CYS A 13 -4.26 -35.58 -22.82
C CYS A 13 -3.26 -35.38 -21.67
N GLY A 14 -1.95 -35.43 -21.92
CA GLY A 14 -0.92 -35.30 -20.88
C GLY A 14 -0.61 -33.85 -20.46
N VAL A 15 -0.93 -32.87 -21.30
CA VAL A 15 -0.58 -31.46 -21.03
C VAL A 15 -1.70 -30.74 -20.24
N VAL A 16 -2.94 -31.21 -20.32
CA VAL A 16 -4.07 -30.59 -19.60
C VAL A 16 -4.14 -31.05 -18.12
N LEU A 17 -3.61 -32.23 -17.79
CA LEU A 17 -3.59 -32.77 -16.43
C LEU A 17 -2.42 -32.27 -15.56
N GLY A 18 -1.38 -31.67 -16.14
CA GLY A 18 -0.23 -31.15 -15.40
C GLY A 18 -0.43 -29.75 -14.80
N VAL A 19 -1.45 -29.00 -15.23
CA VAL A 19 -1.65 -27.59 -14.81
C VAL A 19 -2.59 -27.48 -13.59
N VAL A 20 -3.32 -28.54 -13.23
CA VAL A 20 -4.31 -28.50 -12.14
C VAL A 20 -3.74 -28.94 -10.79
N ALA A 21 -2.48 -29.40 -10.73
CA ALA A 21 -1.95 -30.13 -9.58
C ALA A 21 -1.24 -29.31 -8.48
N PHE A 22 -1.18 -27.97 -8.55
CA PHE A 22 -0.52 -27.16 -7.51
C PHE A 22 -1.26 -25.88 -7.09
N ALA A 23 -2.53 -25.71 -7.47
CA ALA A 23 -3.35 -24.69 -6.81
C ALA A 23 -3.88 -25.28 -5.49
N GLN A 24 -3.10 -25.17 -4.40
CA GLN A 24 -3.68 -25.35 -3.08
C GLN A 24 -4.87 -24.38 -2.96
N PRO A 25 -6.05 -24.83 -2.50
CA PRO A 25 -7.17 -23.92 -2.31
C PRO A 25 -6.70 -22.81 -1.37
N ALA A 26 -6.85 -21.56 -1.80
CA ALA A 26 -6.54 -20.42 -0.96
C ALA A 26 -7.34 -20.56 0.34
N HIS A 27 -6.63 -20.61 1.47
CA HIS A 27 -7.24 -20.69 2.79
C HIS A 27 -8.17 -19.49 3.01
N ALA A 28 -9.25 -19.67 3.79
CA ALA A 28 -10.21 -18.62 4.05
C ALA A 28 -9.71 -17.61 5.09
N VAL A 29 -9.85 -16.32 4.83
CA VAL A 29 -9.52 -15.23 5.76
C VAL A 29 -10.74 -14.36 6.02
N ASN A 30 -10.68 -13.59 7.10
CA ASN A 30 -11.74 -12.65 7.44
C ASN A 30 -11.53 -11.32 6.72
N GLN A 31 -12.56 -10.87 6.01
CA GLN A 31 -12.67 -9.52 5.50
C GLN A 31 -13.49 -8.67 6.48
N TYR A 32 -13.00 -7.46 6.74
CA TYR A 32 -13.64 -6.47 7.61
C TYR A 32 -13.88 -5.16 6.87
N THR A 33 -14.78 -4.33 7.41
CA THR A 33 -14.89 -2.92 7.00
C THR A 33 -13.84 -2.10 7.74
N THR A 34 -13.20 -1.14 7.07
CA THR A 34 -12.32 -0.18 7.73
C THR A 34 -13.13 0.95 8.36
N ILE A 35 -12.62 1.55 9.43
CA ILE A 35 -13.26 2.65 10.16
C ILE A 35 -12.40 3.91 10.17
N GLY A 36 -13.04 5.06 10.40
CA GLY A 36 -12.39 6.36 10.55
C GLY A 36 -12.06 6.68 12.02
N ASN A 37 -11.48 7.86 12.26
CA ASN A 37 -11.06 8.32 13.59
C ASN A 37 -10.14 7.32 14.32
N VAL A 38 -9.22 6.71 13.57
CA VAL A 38 -8.31 5.68 14.08
C VAL A 38 -7.18 6.34 14.88
N GLN A 39 -6.90 5.85 16.08
CA GLN A 39 -5.76 6.33 16.87
C GLN A 39 -4.45 5.95 16.17
N LYS A 40 -3.50 6.88 16.10
CA LYS A 40 -2.17 6.57 15.56
C LYS A 40 -1.47 5.57 16.48
N PRO A 41 -0.70 4.60 15.93
CA PRO A 41 -0.12 3.54 16.72
C PRO A 41 0.99 4.05 17.63
N ALA A 42 0.70 4.14 18.93
CA ALA A 42 1.66 4.56 19.96
C ALA A 42 2.90 3.65 20.02
N ALA A 43 2.77 2.37 19.67
CA ALA A 43 3.89 1.44 19.54
C ALA A 43 4.96 1.90 18.54
N CYS A 44 4.63 2.83 17.65
CA CYS A 44 5.53 3.45 16.69
C CYS A 44 5.89 4.89 17.05
N ASN A 45 5.68 5.30 18.30
CA ASN A 45 5.87 6.67 18.80
C ASN A 45 5.08 7.72 17.98
N ASN A 46 3.90 7.35 17.51
CA ASN A 46 2.97 8.26 16.83
C ASN A 46 1.84 8.67 17.77
N HIS A 47 1.32 9.89 17.58
CA HIS A 47 0.27 10.48 18.42
C HIS A 47 -0.79 11.19 17.58
N GLY A 48 -2.00 11.27 18.12
CA GLY A 48 -3.16 11.91 17.47
C GLY A 48 -4.04 10.89 16.76
N VAL A 49 -4.93 11.41 15.91
CA VAL A 49 -5.99 10.66 15.26
C VAL A 49 -5.83 10.72 13.74
N MET A 50 -6.30 9.69 13.05
CA MET A 50 -6.45 9.66 11.60
C MET A 50 -7.94 9.68 11.28
N PRO A 51 -8.53 10.86 11.00
CA PRO A 51 -9.98 10.97 10.79
C PRO A 51 -10.48 10.15 9.60
N ALA A 52 -9.74 10.16 8.50
CA ALA A 52 -10.18 9.53 7.23
C ALA A 52 -10.15 8.00 7.25
N GLY A 53 -9.33 7.37 8.09
CA GLY A 53 -9.10 5.92 8.07
C GLY A 53 -7.81 5.51 8.77
N GLY A 54 -7.40 4.27 8.61
CA GLY A 54 -6.11 3.77 9.14
C GLY A 54 -5.00 3.83 8.10
N TRP A 55 -3.77 4.14 8.49
CA TRP A 55 -2.62 4.07 7.58
C TRP A 55 -2.39 2.64 7.09
N LEU A 56 -2.16 2.55 5.78
CA LEU A 56 -1.58 1.38 5.12
C LEU A 56 -0.07 1.58 5.10
N ALA A 57 0.68 0.60 5.57
CA ALA A 57 2.13 0.67 5.71
C ALA A 57 2.81 -0.55 5.10
N ASN A 58 4.09 -0.41 4.77
CA ASN A 58 4.85 -1.50 4.15
C ASN A 58 5.25 -2.60 5.17
N LYS A 59 5.34 -2.23 6.45
CA LYS A 59 5.55 -3.11 7.61
C LYS A 59 5.04 -2.44 8.88
N SER A 60 4.97 -3.18 9.99
CA SER A 60 4.70 -2.58 11.31
C SER A 60 5.67 -1.43 11.59
N CYS A 61 5.15 -0.27 11.95
CA CYS A 61 5.92 0.97 12.15
C CYS A 61 6.80 1.40 10.95
N GLY A 62 6.44 0.97 9.74
CA GLY A 62 7.16 1.27 8.50
C GLY A 62 6.74 2.58 7.83
N TYR A 63 7.03 2.67 6.54
CA TYR A 63 6.60 3.78 5.68
C TYR A 63 5.11 3.67 5.38
N VAL A 64 4.41 4.80 5.47
CA VAL A 64 3.02 4.91 5.03
C VAL A 64 2.99 4.83 3.50
N MET A 65 2.09 4.00 2.99
CA MET A 65 1.83 3.72 1.58
C MET A 65 0.45 4.19 1.12
N GLY A 66 -0.38 4.61 2.06
CA GLY A 66 -1.71 5.13 1.79
C GLY A 66 -2.58 5.12 3.03
N THR A 67 -3.88 5.29 2.85
CA THR A 67 -4.88 5.23 3.92
C THR A 67 -6.03 4.32 3.51
N ALA A 68 -6.36 3.37 4.36
CA ALA A 68 -7.59 2.59 4.23
C ALA A 68 -8.78 3.44 4.65
N ILE A 69 -9.35 4.18 3.69
CA ILE A 69 -10.48 5.10 3.91
C ILE A 69 -11.63 4.36 4.59
N ALA A 70 -12.26 4.99 5.58
CA ALA A 70 -13.41 4.44 6.29
C ALA A 70 -14.49 3.95 5.31
N GLY A 71 -15.04 2.76 5.55
CA GLY A 71 -16.03 2.11 4.69
C GLY A 71 -15.45 1.24 3.58
N THR A 72 -14.13 1.26 3.35
CA THR A 72 -13.46 0.31 2.44
C THR A 72 -13.30 -1.07 3.09
N ARG A 73 -12.73 -2.05 2.38
CA ARG A 73 -12.57 -3.42 2.86
C ARG A 73 -11.11 -3.80 3.08
N PHE A 74 -10.89 -4.70 4.03
CA PHE A 74 -9.56 -5.25 4.30
C PHE A 74 -9.64 -6.74 4.64
N ASP A 75 -8.93 -7.57 3.87
CA ASP A 75 -8.83 -9.02 4.08
C ASP A 75 -7.62 -9.31 4.98
N VAL A 76 -7.80 -9.86 6.18
CA VAL A 76 -6.70 -10.07 7.14
C VAL A 76 -6.01 -11.41 6.90
N HIS A 77 -4.78 -11.39 6.38
CA HIS A 77 -3.95 -12.59 6.18
C HIS A 77 -3.25 -13.01 7.48
N THR A 78 -2.53 -12.08 8.11
CA THR A 78 -1.85 -12.31 9.40
C THR A 78 -1.96 -11.08 10.30
N THR A 79 -1.79 -11.28 11.61
CA THR A 79 -1.76 -10.19 12.59
C THR A 79 -0.49 -10.31 13.44
N THR A 80 0.22 -9.21 13.58
CA THR A 80 1.46 -9.13 14.39
C THR A 80 1.14 -9.02 15.88
N SER A 81 2.14 -9.24 16.75
CA SER A 81 2.00 -9.10 18.21
C SER A 81 1.59 -7.70 18.66
N ASN A 82 1.89 -6.66 17.86
CA ASN A 82 1.50 -5.27 18.11
C ASN A 82 0.17 -4.90 17.41
N ASN A 83 -0.63 -5.90 17.03
CA ASN A 83 -1.96 -5.75 16.41
C ASN A 83 -1.99 -5.07 15.03
N PHE A 84 -0.88 -5.02 14.30
CA PHE A 84 -0.91 -4.66 12.89
C PHE A 84 -1.43 -5.84 12.07
N HIS A 85 -2.34 -5.57 11.14
CA HIS A 85 -2.94 -6.58 10.28
C HIS A 85 -2.30 -6.53 8.90
N PHE A 86 -1.57 -7.56 8.51
CA PHE A 86 -1.14 -7.72 7.12
C PHE A 86 -2.26 -8.36 6.32
N GLY A 87 -2.52 -7.84 5.13
CA GLY A 87 -3.69 -8.23 4.37
C GLY A 87 -3.91 -7.42 3.12
N ARG A 88 -5.01 -7.69 2.40
CA ARG A 88 -5.37 -6.97 1.17
C ARG A 88 -6.34 -5.86 1.50
N TRP A 89 -5.93 -4.62 1.27
CA TRP A 89 -6.86 -3.51 1.20
C TRP A 89 -7.60 -3.50 -0.14
N ARG A 90 -8.89 -3.14 -0.12
CA ARG A 90 -9.75 -3.03 -1.30
C ARG A 90 -10.53 -1.73 -1.22
N ALA A 91 -10.21 -0.79 -2.11
CA ALA A 91 -10.82 0.54 -2.13
C ALA A 91 -12.28 0.53 -2.64
N GLY A 92 -12.65 -0.46 -3.45
CA GLY A 92 -14.00 -0.57 -4.04
C GLY A 92 -14.13 0.03 -5.44
N ASP A 93 -13.09 0.70 -5.93
CA ASP A 93 -12.96 1.25 -7.30
C ASP A 93 -12.14 0.36 -8.24
N GLY A 94 -11.74 -0.83 -7.78
CA GLY A 94 -10.82 -1.74 -8.46
C GLY A 94 -9.40 -1.73 -7.88
N SER A 95 -8.99 -0.65 -7.20
CA SER A 95 -7.70 -0.55 -6.53
C SER A 95 -7.66 -1.49 -5.32
N ASN A 96 -6.63 -2.33 -5.25
CA ASN A 96 -6.45 -3.27 -4.15
C ASN A 96 -5.01 -3.73 -4.03
N PHE A 97 -4.40 -3.63 -2.85
CA PHE A 97 -3.03 -4.08 -2.65
C PHE A 97 -2.78 -4.62 -1.25
N CYS A 98 -1.71 -5.41 -1.10
CA CYS A 98 -1.32 -5.96 0.19
C CYS A 98 -0.59 -4.91 1.04
N ALA A 99 -0.93 -4.77 2.30
CA ALA A 99 -0.22 -3.85 3.19
C ALA A 99 -0.43 -4.27 4.65
N PHE A 100 0.33 -3.65 5.55
CA PHE A 100 0.04 -3.65 6.97
C PHE A 100 -0.91 -2.51 7.29
N LEU A 101 -2.07 -2.83 7.84
CA LEU A 101 -3.00 -1.87 8.39
C LEU A 101 -2.72 -1.67 9.88
N VAL A 102 -2.74 -0.41 10.31
CA VAL A 102 -2.55 -0.03 11.71
C VAL A 102 -3.63 -0.64 12.64
N PRO A 103 -3.29 -0.87 13.93
CA PRO A 103 -4.25 -1.37 14.92
C PRO A 103 -5.50 -0.50 15.05
N GLY A 104 -6.65 -1.13 15.30
CA GLY A 104 -7.91 -0.44 15.57
C GLY A 104 -8.59 0.17 14.35
N ALA A 105 -8.09 -0.06 13.14
CA ALA A 105 -8.66 0.47 11.91
C ALA A 105 -9.79 -0.39 11.31
N LEU A 106 -10.15 -1.51 11.94
CA LEU A 106 -11.16 -2.44 11.45
C LEU A 106 -12.37 -2.48 12.38
N ASP A 107 -13.57 -2.52 11.79
CA ASP A 107 -14.77 -2.97 12.48
C ASP A 107 -14.73 -4.49 12.60
N THR A 108 -14.25 -5.00 13.74
CA THR A 108 -14.14 -6.44 13.98
C THR A 108 -15.43 -7.09 14.44
N SER A 109 -16.51 -6.32 14.62
CA SER A 109 -17.81 -6.87 15.05
C SER A 109 -18.52 -7.63 13.94
N HIS A 110 -18.18 -7.36 12.68
CA HIS A 110 -18.74 -8.01 11.50
C HIS A 110 -17.63 -8.44 10.55
N SER A 111 -17.65 -9.70 10.11
CA SER A 111 -16.70 -10.20 9.13
C SER A 111 -17.37 -11.10 8.10
N THR A 112 -16.75 -11.15 6.93
CA THR A 112 -17.12 -12.07 5.85
C THR A 112 -15.92 -12.95 5.53
N SER A 113 -16.14 -14.25 5.38
CA SER A 113 -15.10 -15.18 4.93
C SER A 113 -14.81 -14.98 3.44
N VAL A 114 -13.54 -14.78 3.08
CA VAL A 114 -13.06 -14.64 1.70
C VAL A 114 -11.81 -15.50 1.47
N ALA A 115 -11.44 -15.78 0.23
CA ALA A 115 -10.18 -16.46 -0.06
C ALA A 115 -8.97 -15.56 0.24
N ALA A 116 -7.94 -16.09 0.89
CA ALA A 116 -6.66 -15.41 1.10
C ALA A 116 -6.08 -15.00 -0.25
N SER A 117 -5.62 -13.75 -0.33
CA SER A 117 -5.08 -13.19 -1.57
C SER A 117 -3.75 -12.45 -1.38
N CYS A 118 -3.23 -12.41 -0.16
CA CYS A 118 -1.86 -12.03 0.15
C CYS A 118 -1.12 -13.27 0.67
N SER A 119 0.21 -13.24 0.60
CA SER A 119 1.09 -14.32 1.06
C SER A 119 2.18 -13.78 1.96
N ASP A 120 2.82 -14.67 2.72
CA ASP A 120 3.97 -14.31 3.55
C ASP A 120 5.13 -13.78 2.69
N ASP A 121 5.36 -14.36 1.50
CA ASP A 121 6.33 -13.84 0.51
C ASP A 121 6.01 -12.40 0.09
N THR A 122 4.73 -12.06 -0.04
CA THR A 122 4.32 -10.69 -0.36
C THR A 122 4.63 -9.74 0.80
N SER A 123 4.41 -10.19 2.04
CA SER A 123 4.75 -9.44 3.26
C SER A 123 6.26 -9.20 3.37
N GLU A 124 7.06 -10.23 3.16
CA GLU A 124 8.52 -10.17 3.20
C GLU A 124 9.06 -9.21 2.14
N ARG A 125 8.62 -9.36 0.89
CA ARG A 125 9.00 -8.45 -0.20
C ARG A 125 8.60 -7.01 0.12
N LEU A 126 7.37 -6.79 0.60
CA LEU A 126 6.87 -5.44 0.91
C LEU A 126 7.65 -4.75 2.02
N SER A 127 8.25 -5.51 2.93
CA SER A 127 9.03 -4.96 4.04
C SER A 127 10.23 -4.12 3.58
N HIS A 128 10.73 -4.34 2.36
CA HIS A 128 11.81 -3.59 1.74
C HIS A 128 11.31 -2.34 1.02
N ARG A 129 11.90 -1.18 1.31
CA ARG A 129 11.40 0.11 0.80
C ARG A 129 11.42 0.24 -0.73
N ARG A 130 12.36 -0.43 -1.41
CA ARG A 130 12.43 -0.45 -2.89
C ARG A 130 11.33 -1.23 -3.57
N THR A 131 10.54 -2.00 -2.81
CA THR A 131 9.37 -2.68 -3.36
C THR A 131 8.31 -1.70 -3.83
N PHE A 132 8.14 -0.56 -3.15
CA PHE A 132 7.08 0.40 -3.47
C PHE A 132 7.58 1.80 -3.88
N GLY A 133 8.83 2.14 -3.58
CA GLY A 133 9.32 3.48 -3.85
C GLY A 133 10.83 3.59 -4.04
N ARG A 134 11.25 4.81 -4.33
CA ARG A 134 12.62 5.25 -4.58
C ARG A 134 12.80 6.70 -4.15
N ASP A 135 14.02 7.19 -4.25
CA ASP A 135 14.40 8.57 -3.94
C ASP A 135 13.95 8.96 -2.51
N PHE A 136 14.30 8.15 -1.50
CA PHE A 136 13.89 8.37 -0.11
C PHE A 136 14.60 9.58 0.53
N ASP A 137 13.91 10.23 1.47
CA ASP A 137 14.41 11.39 2.21
C ASP A 137 15.59 11.08 3.13
N ALA A 138 15.66 9.85 3.64
CA ALA A 138 16.72 9.40 4.52
C ALA A 138 17.13 7.95 4.25
N ALA A 139 18.20 7.51 4.92
CA ALA A 139 18.63 6.12 4.95
C ALA A 139 17.53 5.18 5.49
N PRO A 140 17.62 3.86 5.24
CA PRO A 140 16.66 2.89 5.77
C PRO A 140 16.42 3.08 7.27
N HIS A 141 15.17 2.93 7.70
CA HIS A 141 14.73 3.02 9.10
C HIS A 141 14.86 4.39 9.81
N THR A 142 15.24 5.46 9.10
CA THR A 142 15.45 6.79 9.72
C THR A 142 14.55 7.91 9.17
N GLY A 143 13.89 7.69 8.02
CA GLY A 143 13.10 8.72 7.34
C GLY A 143 11.93 9.25 8.18
N ASN A 144 11.76 10.57 8.18
CA ASN A 144 10.74 11.25 8.98
C ASN A 144 10.09 12.44 8.26
N GLY A 145 10.44 12.70 7.00
CA GLY A 145 9.99 13.88 6.27
C GLY A 145 10.86 15.11 6.49
N ALA A 146 12.15 14.96 6.80
CA ALA A 146 13.03 16.08 7.12
C ALA A 146 13.33 16.99 5.91
N ILE A 147 13.30 16.45 4.70
CA ILE A 147 13.44 17.24 3.48
C ILE A 147 12.15 18.00 3.25
N ILE A 148 12.18 19.32 3.41
CA ILE A 148 11.01 20.17 3.19
C ILE A 148 10.97 20.59 1.72
N VAL A 149 9.85 20.30 1.06
CA VAL A 149 9.56 20.73 -0.32
C VAL A 149 8.48 21.80 -0.32
N SER A 150 8.63 22.80 -1.19
CA SER A 150 7.56 23.77 -1.45
C SER A 150 6.46 23.13 -2.30
N ILE A 151 5.21 23.47 -2.00
CA ILE A 151 4.01 22.99 -2.68
C ILE A 151 3.23 24.22 -3.13
N ASN A 152 2.73 24.21 -4.37
CA ASN A 152 1.80 25.24 -4.83
C ASN A 152 0.35 24.78 -4.56
N PRO A 153 -0.36 25.32 -3.55
CA PRO A 153 -1.69 24.83 -3.19
C PRO A 153 -2.76 25.05 -4.25
N SER A 154 -2.54 25.97 -5.21
CA SER A 154 -3.47 26.23 -6.31
C SER A 154 -3.29 25.29 -7.50
N ALA A 155 -2.14 24.61 -7.59
CA ALA A 155 -1.81 23.69 -8.69
C ALA A 155 -1.67 22.23 -8.26
N CYS A 156 -1.61 21.97 -6.95
CA CYS A 156 -1.36 20.65 -6.39
C CYS A 156 -2.50 20.19 -5.51
N THR A 157 -2.97 18.97 -5.76
CA THR A 157 -4.00 18.30 -4.97
C THR A 157 -3.37 17.13 -4.22
N GLY A 158 -3.77 16.97 -2.96
CA GLY A 158 -3.36 15.84 -2.12
C GLY A 158 -4.32 14.68 -2.24
N TYR A 159 -3.79 13.46 -2.16
CA TYR A 159 -4.53 12.21 -2.27
C TYR A 159 -4.09 11.24 -1.19
N TYR A 160 -5.00 10.49 -0.61
CA TYR A 160 -4.64 9.49 0.38
C TYR A 160 -3.97 8.27 -0.25
N ASN A 161 -4.24 7.95 -1.52
CA ASN A 161 -3.80 6.71 -2.14
C ASN A 161 -3.28 6.92 -3.58
N TYR A 162 -2.47 5.95 -4.01
CA TYR A 162 -1.84 5.93 -5.33
C TYR A 162 -1.75 4.53 -5.93
N PHE A 163 -1.22 3.56 -5.19
CA PHE A 163 -1.03 2.20 -5.69
C PHE A 163 -2.36 1.51 -5.97
N THR A 164 -2.46 0.86 -7.13
CA THR A 164 -3.69 0.15 -7.54
C THR A 164 -3.58 -1.37 -7.36
N ASP A 165 -2.36 -1.91 -7.24
CA ASP A 165 -2.11 -3.35 -7.08
C ASP A 165 -0.88 -3.69 -6.22
N SER A 166 -0.66 -4.99 -5.97
CA SER A 166 0.44 -5.50 -5.14
C SER A 166 1.78 -5.67 -5.87
N THR A 167 1.88 -5.23 -7.13
CA THR A 167 3.16 -5.10 -7.82
C THR A 167 3.89 -3.83 -7.36
N TYR A 168 3.13 -2.79 -6.97
CA TYR A 168 3.62 -1.46 -6.61
C TYR A 168 4.51 -0.84 -7.69
N ALA A 169 4.35 -1.26 -8.94
CA ALA A 169 5.09 -0.73 -10.07
C ALA A 169 4.61 0.68 -10.45
N GLY A 170 3.35 1.02 -10.13
CA GLY A 170 2.76 2.33 -10.38
C GLY A 170 1.32 2.40 -9.86
N GLY A 171 0.60 3.41 -10.32
CA GLY A 171 -0.79 3.61 -9.92
C GLY A 171 -1.41 4.90 -10.45
N SER A 172 -2.48 5.33 -9.80
CA SER A 172 -3.19 6.57 -10.11
C SER A 172 -3.56 7.26 -8.81
N LEU A 173 -3.47 8.59 -8.76
CA LEU A 173 -3.90 9.34 -7.58
C LEU A 173 -5.40 9.18 -7.37
N HIS A 174 -5.81 8.78 -6.16
CA HIS A 174 -7.22 8.62 -5.79
C HIS A 174 -7.44 8.92 -4.30
N ASP A 175 -8.71 9.04 -3.90
CA ASP A 175 -9.14 9.50 -2.57
C ASP A 175 -8.58 10.89 -2.22
N PRO A 176 -9.06 11.97 -2.89
CA PRO A 176 -8.57 13.32 -2.62
C PRO A 176 -8.82 13.71 -1.16
N VAL A 177 -7.85 14.42 -0.55
CA VAL A 177 -7.88 14.71 0.90
C VAL A 177 -8.97 15.71 1.32
N GLY A 178 -9.56 16.43 0.36
CA GLY A 178 -10.69 17.32 0.61
C GLY A 178 -10.36 18.65 1.29
N PHE A 179 -9.07 18.95 1.50
CA PHE A 179 -8.60 20.22 2.04
C PHE A 179 -7.50 20.84 1.16
N THR A 180 -7.33 22.16 1.26
CA THR A 180 -6.24 22.88 0.59
C THR A 180 -4.91 22.54 1.23
N LEU A 181 -3.94 22.08 0.44
CA LEU A 181 -2.61 21.73 0.94
C LEU A 181 -1.90 22.95 1.54
N PRO A 182 -1.08 22.77 2.59
CA PRO A 182 -0.12 23.79 3.00
C PRO A 182 0.89 24.11 1.88
N ALA A 183 1.55 25.26 1.96
CA ALA A 183 2.56 25.69 0.97
C ALA A 183 3.89 24.92 1.05
N SER A 184 4.03 23.98 2.00
CA SER A 184 5.19 23.12 2.13
C SER A 184 4.84 21.81 2.83
N GLY A 185 5.66 20.78 2.64
CA GLY A 185 5.51 19.50 3.30
C GLY A 185 6.84 18.75 3.42
N GLY A 186 6.90 17.80 4.33
CA GLY A 186 8.05 16.92 4.52
C GLY A 186 8.04 15.77 3.53
N TYR A 187 8.93 15.78 2.55
CA TYR A 187 9.08 14.73 1.56
C TYR A 187 9.56 13.41 2.18
N ARG A 188 8.99 12.27 1.77
CA ARG A 188 9.39 10.93 2.24
C ARG A 188 10.03 10.09 1.14
N TYR A 189 9.33 9.90 0.03
CA TYR A 189 9.78 9.08 -1.09
C TYR A 189 8.96 9.38 -2.35
N SER A 190 9.48 8.97 -3.50
CA SER A 190 8.77 8.92 -4.77
C SER A 190 8.33 7.48 -5.07
N THR A 191 7.21 7.30 -5.74
CA THR A 191 6.80 5.98 -6.25
C THR A 191 7.80 5.48 -7.30
N ASN A 192 7.85 4.16 -7.52
CA ASN A 192 8.84 3.55 -8.42
C ASN A 192 8.80 4.08 -9.86
N ASP A 193 7.60 4.36 -10.36
CA ASP A 193 7.34 4.98 -11.66
C ASP A 193 7.49 6.50 -11.68
N LEU A 194 7.83 7.11 -10.54
CA LEU A 194 7.92 8.55 -10.36
C LEU A 194 6.61 9.31 -10.66
N GLY A 195 5.46 8.63 -10.64
CA GLY A 195 4.16 9.28 -10.86
C GLY A 195 3.70 10.11 -9.66
N ALA A 196 3.98 9.66 -8.44
CA ALA A 196 3.61 10.35 -7.21
C ALA A 196 4.76 10.44 -6.21
N ALA A 197 4.59 11.32 -5.21
CA ALA A 197 5.47 11.43 -4.06
C ALA A 197 4.66 11.47 -2.78
N MET A 198 5.12 10.71 -1.78
CA MET A 198 4.56 10.73 -0.43
C MET A 198 5.18 11.88 0.35
N ILE A 199 4.32 12.73 0.92
CA ILE A 199 4.71 13.87 1.74
C ILE A 199 3.94 13.85 3.07
N ARG A 200 4.57 14.45 4.08
CA ARG A 200 4.01 14.78 5.37
C ARG A 200 3.50 16.22 5.33
N VAL A 201 2.26 16.45 5.72
CA VAL A 201 1.76 17.80 5.97
C VAL A 201 1.12 17.85 7.34
N ASP A 202 1.15 19.04 7.94
CA ASP A 202 0.37 19.32 9.15
C ASP A 202 -0.88 20.09 8.69
N ALA A 203 -2.04 19.44 8.80
CA ALA A 203 -3.32 19.98 8.36
C ALA A 203 -4.43 19.49 9.29
N LEU A 204 -5.46 20.31 9.50
CA LEU A 204 -6.59 19.98 10.38
C LEU A 204 -6.17 19.63 11.81
N GLY A 205 -5.03 20.17 12.29
CA GLY A 205 -4.48 19.86 13.61
C GLY A 205 -3.76 18.51 13.71
N GLU A 206 -3.57 17.80 12.59
CA GLU A 206 -2.97 16.47 12.54
C GLU A 206 -1.81 16.41 11.55
N THR A 207 -0.83 15.55 11.85
CA THR A 207 0.16 15.13 10.85
C THR A 207 -0.44 14.06 9.94
N ILE A 208 -0.48 14.36 8.64
CA ILE A 208 -1.09 13.54 7.59
C ILE A 208 -0.01 13.17 6.56
N TRP A 209 0.08 11.87 6.25
CA TRP A 209 0.84 11.36 5.11
C TRP A 209 -0.10 11.23 3.92
N LEU A 210 0.28 11.87 2.81
CA LEU A 210 -0.52 11.89 1.58
C LEU A 210 0.39 11.90 0.35
N PHE A 211 -0.18 11.53 -0.79
CA PHE A 211 0.45 11.64 -2.09
C PHE A 211 0.13 12.98 -2.76
N VAL A 212 1.11 13.50 -3.47
CA VAL A 212 0.94 14.50 -4.53
C VAL A 212 1.50 13.94 -5.83
N ALA A 213 1.04 14.46 -6.98
CA ALA A 213 1.71 14.19 -8.25
C ALA A 213 3.19 14.58 -8.14
N ARG A 214 4.12 13.73 -8.57
CA ARG A 214 5.55 14.02 -8.34
C ARG A 214 5.98 15.31 -9.04
N SER A 215 5.38 15.63 -10.18
CA SER A 215 5.60 16.89 -10.92
C SER A 215 5.35 18.15 -10.09
N CYS A 216 4.54 18.08 -9.02
CA CYS A 216 4.31 19.20 -8.10
C CYS A 216 5.55 19.62 -7.31
N ILE A 217 6.41 18.65 -6.98
CA ILE A 217 7.53 18.86 -6.05
C ILE A 217 8.90 18.47 -6.64
N ALA A 218 8.94 18.02 -7.90
CA ALA A 218 10.13 17.44 -8.51
C ALA A 218 11.31 18.42 -8.60
N SER A 219 11.06 19.70 -8.84
CA SER A 219 12.12 20.72 -8.96
C SER A 219 12.72 21.15 -7.62
N GLN A 220 12.06 20.80 -6.51
CA GLN A 220 12.49 21.09 -5.14
C GLN A 220 13.32 19.94 -4.54
N LEU A 221 13.32 18.76 -5.18
CA LEU A 221 14.05 17.60 -4.69
C LEU A 221 15.56 17.74 -4.91
N PRO A 222 16.40 17.41 -3.91
CA PRO A 222 17.85 17.41 -4.09
C PRO A 222 18.28 16.28 -5.03
N GLY A 223 19.38 16.50 -5.77
CA GLY A 223 20.14 15.40 -6.37
C GLY A 223 20.86 14.64 -5.26
N ASN A 224 20.84 13.30 -5.28
CA ASN A 224 21.38 12.39 -4.24
C ASN A 224 20.41 12.02 -3.11
N LEU A 225 19.16 11.71 -3.47
CA LEU A 225 18.24 11.04 -2.56
C LEU A 225 18.62 9.57 -2.33
N ASN A 226 18.17 9.04 -1.20
CA ASN A 226 18.53 7.71 -0.71
C ASN A 226 17.83 6.63 -1.53
N ASN A 227 18.61 5.74 -2.14
CA ASN A 227 18.12 4.68 -3.04
C ASN A 227 18.68 3.31 -2.68
N GLU A 228 19.26 3.18 -1.49
CA GLU A 228 19.73 1.93 -0.91
C GLU A 228 18.55 0.98 -0.66
N ASN A 229 18.82 -0.33 -0.70
CA ASN A 229 17.89 -1.30 -0.13
C ASN A 229 17.88 -1.20 1.40
N ASP A 230 16.87 -1.80 2.02
CA ASP A 230 16.86 -2.10 3.47
C ASP A 230 18.02 -3.03 3.83
#